data_AF-A0A2E5AQW2-F1
#
_entry.id   AF-A0A2E5AQW2-F1
#
_cell.length_a   1.000
_cell.length_b   1.000
_cell.length_c   1.000
_cell.angle_alpha   90.00
_cell.angle_beta   90.00
_cell.angle_gamma   90.00
#
_symmetry.space_group_name_H-M   'P 1'
#
loop_
_entity.id
_entity.type
_entity.pdbx_description
1 polymer ?
#
loop_
_entity_poly.entity_id
_entity_poly.type
_entity_poly.pdbx_seq_one_letter_code
_entity_poly.pdbx_strand_id
1 'polypeptide(L)'
;MKIYLSLLISLIFLLNSCSVSSVKFSAIQPADITIPDHINKFMVFDRSAPSKGNQAENILDGLLSGETIGLDSHGAEKCVLALEKSLNNSPRFLLIENNSTILKGTGTSEFPPPLKWKKIQKITKDYDVDALIILETFDSSSSFIDLGLITQRVKKNGKWVKIPKNKVALDIEVQAGWRVYDILNQKIIDEKRFIDRKKIESVGNSFLSAKKKNYPLYIVLFLMPLFSQENNFI
;
A
#
# COMPACT_ATOMS: atom_id res chain seq x y z
N MET A 1 1.74 -65.77 16.14
CA MET A 1 1.49 -64.98 14.90
C MET A 1 0.46 -63.86 15.08
N LYS A 2 -0.73 -64.12 15.65
CA LYS A 2 -1.79 -63.10 15.82
C LYS A 2 -1.39 -61.88 16.70
N ILE A 3 -0.61 -62.09 17.75
CA ILE A 3 -0.15 -61.01 18.66
C ILE A 3 0.86 -60.07 18.00
N TYR A 4 1.79 -60.61 17.20
CA TYR A 4 2.76 -59.81 16.45
C TYR A 4 2.09 -59.01 15.33
N LEU A 5 1.06 -59.58 14.69
CA LEU A 5 0.25 -58.88 13.70
C LEU A 5 -0.54 -57.72 14.33
N SER A 6 -1.11 -57.93 15.53
CA SER A 6 -1.80 -56.88 16.29
C SER A 6 -0.86 -55.75 16.73
N LEU A 7 0.36 -56.08 17.20
CA LEU A 7 1.39 -55.09 17.55
C LEU A 7 1.88 -54.30 16.33
N LEU A 8 2.04 -54.96 15.19
CA LEU A 8 2.43 -54.30 13.93
C LEU A 8 1.35 -53.32 13.45
N ILE A 9 0.08 -53.71 13.54
CA ILE A 9 -1.05 -52.83 13.19
C ILE A 9 -1.12 -51.63 14.14
N SER A 10 -0.93 -51.83 15.44
CA SER A 10 -0.91 -50.73 16.42
C SER A 10 0.25 -49.75 16.17
N LEU A 11 1.42 -50.25 15.76
CA LEU A 11 2.58 -49.41 15.46
C LEU A 11 2.37 -48.55 14.20
N ILE A 12 1.67 -49.10 13.20
CA ILE A 12 1.29 -48.36 11.98
C ILE A 12 0.31 -47.23 12.31
N PHE A 13 -0.62 -47.41 13.24
CA PHE A 13 -1.52 -46.33 13.67
C PHE A 13 -0.80 -45.20 14.42
N LEU A 14 0.23 -45.50 15.22
CA LEU A 14 0.99 -44.48 15.96
C LEU A 14 1.90 -43.61 15.06
N LEU A 15 2.35 -44.15 13.93
CA LEU A 15 3.18 -43.42 12.96
C LEU A 15 2.38 -42.47 12.04
N ASN A 16 1.04 -42.49 12.10
CA ASN A 16 0.14 -41.60 11.34
C ASN A 16 -0.32 -40.36 12.13
N SER A 17 0.18 -40.14 13.35
CA SER A 17 -0.08 -38.91 14.11
C SER A 17 0.74 -37.75 13.53
N CYS A 18 0.31 -37.26 12.37
CA CYS A 18 0.95 -36.20 11.64
C CYS A 18 0.85 -34.87 12.41
N SER A 19 2.02 -34.28 12.66
CA SER A 19 2.20 -32.99 13.32
C SER A 19 1.51 -31.87 12.52
N VAL A 20 0.51 -31.21 13.12
CA VAL A 20 -0.02 -29.95 12.61
C VAL A 20 1.01 -28.87 12.95
N SER A 21 1.93 -28.59 12.03
CA SER A 21 3.06 -27.69 12.26
C SER A 21 2.73 -26.20 12.13
N SER A 22 1.49 -25.82 11.80
CA SER A 22 1.08 -24.42 11.80
C SER A 22 -0.43 -24.24 11.89
N VAL A 23 -0.87 -23.40 12.83
CA VAL A 23 -2.23 -22.88 12.92
C VAL A 23 -2.17 -21.42 12.49
N LYS A 24 -2.85 -21.08 11.41
CA LYS A 24 -3.05 -19.68 11.01
C LYS A 24 -4.22 -19.15 11.84
N PHE A 25 -3.98 -18.14 12.66
CA PHE A 25 -5.05 -17.38 13.31
C PHE A 25 -4.94 -15.92 12.88
N SER A 26 -6.08 -15.28 12.69
CA SER A 26 -6.16 -13.84 12.44
C SER A 26 -6.22 -13.14 13.80
N ALA A 27 -5.20 -12.37 14.13
CA ALA A 27 -5.23 -11.48 15.29
C ALA A 27 -6.00 -10.21 14.92
N ILE A 28 -6.86 -9.74 15.82
CA ILE A 28 -7.45 -8.40 15.70
C ILE A 28 -6.41 -7.42 16.24
N GLN A 29 -5.89 -6.54 15.38
CA GLN A 29 -5.05 -5.42 15.81
C GLN A 29 -5.97 -4.28 16.26
N PRO A 30 -5.67 -3.60 17.39
CA PRO A 30 -6.42 -2.40 17.78
C PRO A 30 -6.23 -1.29 16.72
N ALA A 31 -7.27 -0.48 16.51
CA ALA A 31 -7.21 0.64 15.61
C ALA A 31 -6.11 1.63 16.04
N ASP A 32 -5.26 2.05 15.10
CA ASP A 32 -4.16 2.98 15.37
C ASP A 32 -4.64 4.41 15.71
N ILE A 33 -5.93 4.68 15.52
CA ILE A 33 -6.58 5.99 15.72
C ILE A 33 -7.92 5.76 16.44
N THR A 34 -8.17 6.55 17.48
CA THR A 34 -9.48 6.56 18.15
C THR A 34 -10.37 7.63 17.52
N ILE A 35 -11.41 7.20 16.79
CA ILE A 35 -12.42 8.08 16.23
C ILE A 35 -13.52 8.33 17.28
N PRO A 36 -13.78 9.59 17.68
CA PRO A 36 -14.87 9.95 18.59
C PRO A 36 -16.25 9.45 18.14
N ASP A 37 -17.13 9.13 19.09
CA ASP A 37 -18.45 8.54 18.81
C ASP A 37 -19.38 9.44 17.99
N HIS A 38 -19.21 10.77 18.07
CA HIS A 38 -19.99 11.71 17.29
C HIS A 38 -19.63 11.73 15.80
N ILE A 39 -18.53 11.10 15.40
CA ILE A 39 -18.06 11.05 14.01
C ILE A 39 -18.47 9.74 13.39
N ASN A 40 -19.43 9.80 12.45
CA ASN A 40 -19.88 8.66 11.66
C ASN A 40 -19.89 8.94 10.16
N LYS A 41 -19.96 10.22 9.75
CA LYS A 41 -20.01 10.65 8.34
C LYS A 41 -18.72 11.35 7.95
N PHE A 42 -18.05 10.80 6.93
CA PHE A 42 -16.80 11.34 6.40
C PHE A 42 -16.97 11.86 4.99
N MET A 43 -16.25 12.93 4.66
CA MET A 43 -15.87 13.20 3.28
C MET A 43 -14.35 13.01 3.13
N VAL A 44 -13.94 12.41 2.03
CA VAL A 44 -12.53 12.18 1.69
C VAL A 44 -12.11 13.11 0.57
N PHE A 45 -10.89 13.65 0.65
CA PHE A 45 -10.33 14.54 -0.36
C PHE A 45 -8.89 14.19 -0.70
N ASP A 46 -8.55 14.33 -1.98
CA ASP A 46 -7.15 14.43 -2.41
C ASP A 46 -6.72 15.90 -2.47
N ARG A 47 -5.67 16.24 -1.71
CA ARG A 47 -4.97 17.53 -1.73
C ARG A 47 -3.49 17.37 -2.05
N SER A 48 -3.00 16.18 -2.37
CA SER A 48 -1.58 15.91 -2.63
C SER A 48 -1.04 16.67 -3.84
N ALA A 49 -1.86 16.87 -4.88
CA ALA A 49 -1.44 17.46 -6.13
C ALA A 49 -0.99 18.95 -6.00
N PRO A 50 0.07 19.35 -6.74
CA PRO A 50 0.63 20.70 -6.69
C PRO A 50 -0.36 21.77 -7.19
N SER A 51 -0.24 22.96 -6.63
CA SER A 51 -0.82 24.18 -7.23
C SER A 51 -0.09 24.57 -8.52
N LYS A 52 -0.74 25.33 -9.43
CA LYS A 52 -0.25 25.63 -10.80
C LYS A 52 1.21 26.15 -10.87
N GLY A 53 1.71 26.83 -9.84
CA GLY A 53 3.09 27.30 -9.77
C GLY A 53 4.14 26.19 -9.68
N ASN A 54 3.79 25.06 -9.04
CA ASN A 54 4.71 23.94 -8.79
C ASN A 54 4.58 22.83 -9.87
N GLN A 55 3.75 23.02 -10.89
CA GLN A 55 3.51 22.00 -11.91
C GLN A 55 4.69 21.85 -12.88
N ALA A 56 5.43 22.93 -13.15
CA ALA A 56 6.57 22.91 -14.07
C ALA A 56 7.79 22.17 -13.49
N GLU A 57 8.03 22.30 -12.18
CA GLU A 57 9.12 21.59 -11.48
C GLU A 57 8.84 20.08 -11.40
N ASN A 58 7.60 19.68 -11.08
CA ASN A 58 7.21 18.27 -11.01
C ASN A 58 7.28 17.53 -12.37
N ILE A 59 7.00 18.22 -13.49
CA ILE A 59 7.14 17.63 -14.83
C ILE A 59 8.61 17.42 -15.19
N LEU A 60 9.49 18.33 -14.76
CA LEU A 60 10.92 18.23 -14.99
C LEU A 60 11.54 17.10 -14.14
N ASP A 61 11.16 16.99 -12.87
CA ASP A 61 11.64 15.94 -11.98
C ASP A 61 11.21 14.54 -12.45
N GLY A 62 9.95 14.34 -12.87
CA GLY A 62 9.51 13.05 -13.41
C GLY A 62 10.24 12.63 -14.68
N LEU A 63 10.64 13.58 -15.53
CA LEU A 63 11.43 13.29 -16.74
C LEU A 63 12.89 12.92 -16.39
N LEU A 64 13.46 13.52 -15.34
CA LEU A 64 14.85 13.31 -14.91
C LEU A 64 15.00 12.07 -14.02
N SER A 65 14.03 11.79 -13.14
CA SER A 65 14.01 10.60 -12.28
C SER A 65 13.75 9.31 -13.07
N GLY A 66 13.19 9.45 -14.28
CA GLY A 66 12.76 8.32 -15.11
C GLY A 66 11.44 7.71 -14.65
N GLU A 67 10.71 8.38 -13.76
CA GLU A 67 9.35 8.03 -13.38
C GLU A 67 8.39 8.39 -14.51
N THR A 68 7.39 7.53 -14.74
CA THR A 68 6.36 7.86 -15.73
C THR A 68 5.53 9.03 -15.20
N ILE A 69 5.49 10.13 -15.95
CA ILE A 69 4.70 11.32 -15.63
C ILE A 69 3.27 10.91 -15.24
N GLY A 70 2.84 11.27 -14.04
CA GLY A 70 1.50 10.99 -13.53
C GLY A 70 1.36 9.71 -12.71
N LEU A 71 2.43 8.96 -12.43
CA LEU A 71 2.39 7.82 -11.51
C LEU A 71 1.93 8.23 -10.10
N ASP A 72 2.46 9.32 -9.54
CA ASP A 72 2.08 9.76 -8.20
C ASP A 72 0.64 10.24 -8.14
N SER A 73 0.15 10.90 -9.20
CA SER A 73 -1.25 11.31 -9.27
C SER A 73 -2.18 10.10 -9.34
N HIS A 74 -1.83 9.08 -10.12
CA HIS A 74 -2.60 7.85 -10.17
C HIS A 74 -2.51 7.06 -8.85
N GLY A 75 -1.35 7.09 -8.20
CA GLY A 75 -1.13 6.46 -6.93
C GLY A 75 -1.97 7.10 -5.81
N ALA A 76 -1.99 8.42 -5.75
CA ALA A 76 -2.85 9.19 -4.85
C ALA A 76 -4.33 8.85 -5.06
N GLU A 77 -4.79 8.81 -6.32
CA GLU A 77 -6.16 8.41 -6.67
C GLU A 77 -6.49 7.02 -6.14
N LYS A 78 -5.62 6.02 -6.37
CA LYS A 78 -5.83 4.66 -5.85
C LYS A 78 -5.79 4.58 -4.33
N CYS A 79 -4.96 5.40 -3.69
CA CYS A 79 -4.88 5.48 -2.23
C CYS A 79 -6.20 6.00 -1.63
N VAL A 80 -6.77 7.07 -2.21
CA VAL A 80 -8.08 7.59 -1.83
C VAL A 80 -9.19 6.57 -2.07
N LEU A 81 -9.25 5.97 -3.26
CA LEU A 81 -10.26 4.95 -3.58
C LEU A 81 -10.20 3.74 -2.64
N ALA A 82 -8.99 3.34 -2.21
CA ALA A 82 -8.81 2.26 -1.26
C ALA A 82 -9.39 2.62 0.12
N LEU A 83 -9.11 3.83 0.62
CA LEU A 83 -9.68 4.32 1.88
C LEU A 83 -11.20 4.43 1.80
N GLU A 84 -11.73 5.02 0.74
CA GLU A 84 -13.18 5.15 0.51
C GLU A 84 -13.87 3.78 0.48
N LYS A 85 -13.26 2.79 -0.16
CA LYS A 85 -13.77 1.42 -0.16
C LYS A 85 -13.76 0.81 1.25
N SER A 86 -12.71 1.04 2.04
CA SER A 86 -12.65 0.58 3.43
C SER A 86 -13.71 1.24 4.30
N LEU A 87 -13.93 2.55 4.15
CA LEU A 87 -14.99 3.29 4.84
C LEU A 87 -16.39 2.75 4.46
N ASN A 88 -16.65 2.52 3.18
CA ASN A 88 -17.92 1.99 2.70
C ASN A 88 -18.21 0.55 3.15
N ASN A 89 -17.19 -0.23 3.47
CA ASN A 89 -17.36 -1.57 4.01
C ASN A 89 -17.53 -1.59 5.55
N SER A 90 -17.36 -0.44 6.22
CA SER A 90 -17.51 -0.33 7.66
C SER A 90 -18.99 -0.22 8.06
N PRO A 91 -19.48 -0.97 9.07
CA PRO A 91 -20.84 -0.81 9.57
C PRO A 91 -21.04 0.50 10.37
N ARG A 92 -19.95 1.16 10.79
CA ARG A 92 -20.00 2.37 11.61
C ARG A 92 -20.02 3.64 10.76
N PHE A 93 -19.37 3.61 9.59
CA PHE A 93 -19.04 4.82 8.86
C PHE A 93 -19.81 4.96 7.55
N LEU A 94 -20.20 6.19 7.25
CA LEU A 94 -20.86 6.58 6.01
C LEU A 94 -19.95 7.54 5.25
N LEU A 95 -19.63 7.19 4.01
CA LEU A 95 -18.95 8.09 3.10
C LEU A 95 -19.96 9.02 2.42
N ILE A 96 -19.72 10.32 2.52
CA ILE A 96 -20.47 11.35 1.79
C ILE A 96 -19.67 11.67 0.53
N GLU A 97 -20.26 11.42 -0.64
CA GLU A 97 -19.61 11.71 -1.92
C GLU A 97 -19.47 13.22 -2.15
N ASN A 98 -18.33 13.65 -2.67
CA ASN A 98 -18.14 15.01 -3.15
C ASN A 98 -17.56 14.99 -4.57
N ASN A 99 -18.30 15.58 -5.51
CA ASN A 99 -17.96 15.55 -6.93
C ASN A 99 -17.45 16.91 -7.44
N SER A 100 -17.34 17.92 -6.58
CA SER A 100 -17.26 19.32 -7.02
C SER A 100 -16.01 20.08 -6.58
N THR A 101 -15.39 19.67 -5.47
CA THR A 101 -14.32 20.43 -4.84
C THR A 101 -12.95 19.80 -5.10
N ILE A 102 -12.10 20.52 -5.83
CA ILE A 102 -10.69 20.18 -6.04
C ILE A 102 -9.84 20.92 -5.00
N LEU A 103 -9.06 20.18 -4.22
CA LEU A 103 -8.06 20.74 -3.33
C LEU A 103 -6.67 20.64 -3.98
N LYS A 104 -5.82 21.61 -3.68
CA LYS A 104 -4.42 21.65 -4.12
C LYS A 104 -3.50 21.84 -2.93
N GLY A 105 -2.39 21.12 -2.95
CA GLY A 105 -1.35 21.12 -1.94
C GLY A 105 0.00 21.50 -2.55
N THR A 106 1.04 20.94 -1.97
CA THR A 106 2.43 21.23 -2.32
C THR A 106 2.87 20.48 -3.57
N GLY A 107 2.36 19.26 -3.79
CA GLY A 107 2.91 18.32 -4.76
C GLY A 107 4.21 17.68 -4.30
N THR A 108 4.46 17.64 -2.99
CA THR A 108 5.68 17.08 -2.40
C THR A 108 5.30 16.11 -1.28
N SER A 109 6.29 15.39 -0.74
CA SER A 109 6.12 14.54 0.44
C SER A 109 5.91 15.32 1.75
N GLU A 110 6.05 16.65 1.74
CA GLU A 110 5.92 17.52 2.93
C GLU A 110 4.47 17.92 3.22
N PHE A 111 4.08 17.81 4.50
CA PHE A 111 2.73 18.20 4.90
C PHE A 111 2.52 19.71 4.71
N PRO A 112 1.49 20.13 3.95
CA PRO A 112 1.10 21.53 3.92
C PRO A 112 0.57 21.96 5.29
N PRO A 113 0.60 23.27 5.59
CA PRO A 113 -0.12 23.82 6.71
C PRO A 113 -1.59 23.35 6.72
N PRO A 114 -2.16 23.07 7.91
CA PRO A 114 -3.56 22.73 8.07
C PRO A 114 -4.49 23.67 7.31
N LEU A 115 -5.58 23.11 6.77
CA LEU A 115 -6.65 23.92 6.21
C LEU A 115 -7.23 24.82 7.30
N LYS A 116 -7.40 26.11 6.98
CA LYS A 116 -8.11 27.04 7.85
C LYS A 116 -9.56 26.57 8.05
N TRP A 117 -10.07 26.63 9.27
CA TRP A 117 -11.45 26.23 9.61
C TRP A 117 -12.51 26.89 8.73
N LYS A 118 -12.34 28.17 8.39
CA LYS A 118 -13.24 28.88 7.46
C LYS A 118 -13.33 28.21 6.08
N LYS A 119 -12.23 27.60 5.60
CA LYS A 119 -12.22 26.86 4.33
C LYS A 119 -12.90 25.50 4.48
N ILE A 120 -12.67 24.79 5.58
CA ILE A 120 -13.36 23.53 5.91
C ILE A 120 -14.88 23.77 5.95
N GLN A 121 -15.33 24.74 6.74
CA GLN A 121 -16.74 25.12 6.84
C GLN A 121 -17.36 25.50 5.48
N LYS A 122 -16.58 26.13 4.58
CA LYS A 122 -17.06 26.44 3.23
C LYS A 122 -17.24 25.19 2.38
N ILE A 123 -16.30 24.23 2.47
CA ILE A 123 -16.35 22.97 1.73
C ILE A 123 -17.52 22.11 2.20
N THR A 124 -17.76 22.09 3.51
CA THR A 124 -18.73 21.20 4.16
C THR A 124 -20.11 21.84 4.32
N LYS A 125 -20.31 23.08 3.85
CA LYS A 125 -21.50 23.89 4.15
C LYS A 125 -22.81 23.20 3.76
N ASP A 126 -22.82 22.57 2.60
CA ASP A 126 -24.03 22.00 2.00
C ASP A 126 -24.12 20.47 2.22
N TYR A 127 -23.29 19.93 3.13
CA TYR A 127 -23.16 18.51 3.40
C TYR A 127 -23.35 18.22 4.88
N ASP A 128 -24.07 17.15 5.19
CA ASP A 128 -24.21 16.64 6.55
C ASP A 128 -23.04 15.70 6.88
N VAL A 129 -21.91 16.28 7.30
CA VAL A 129 -20.64 15.58 7.52
C VAL A 129 -20.08 15.88 8.92
N ASP A 130 -19.48 14.88 9.55
CA ASP A 130 -18.92 15.02 10.90
C ASP A 130 -17.40 15.28 10.86
N ALA A 131 -16.71 14.71 9.86
CA ALA A 131 -15.27 14.85 9.69
C ALA A 131 -14.80 14.87 8.23
N LEU A 132 -13.64 15.50 8.01
CA LEU A 132 -12.91 15.43 6.74
C LEU A 132 -11.67 14.56 6.89
N ILE A 133 -11.44 13.66 5.94
CA ILE A 133 -10.17 12.95 5.78
C ILE A 133 -9.50 13.48 4.51
N ILE A 134 -8.25 13.91 4.61
CA ILE A 134 -7.54 14.53 3.49
C ILE A 134 -6.22 13.81 3.28
N LEU A 135 -5.98 13.36 2.05
CA LEU A 135 -4.65 12.99 1.57
C LEU A 135 -3.90 14.28 1.29
N GLU A 136 -3.05 14.69 2.23
CA GLU A 136 -2.33 15.96 2.17
C GLU A 136 -1.02 15.82 1.38
N THR A 137 -0.41 14.63 1.38
CA THR A 137 0.82 14.33 0.62
C THR A 137 0.79 12.92 0.04
N PHE A 138 1.36 12.77 -1.15
CA PHE A 138 1.59 11.46 -1.78
C PHE A 138 2.89 11.52 -2.55
N ASP A 139 3.73 10.51 -2.38
CA ASP A 139 5.01 10.36 -3.06
C ASP A 139 5.30 8.88 -3.28
N SER A 140 5.98 8.55 -4.38
CA SER A 140 6.42 7.19 -4.64
C SER A 140 7.82 7.18 -5.22
N SER A 141 8.63 6.20 -4.82
CA SER A 141 9.96 6.02 -5.37
C SER A 141 10.19 4.56 -5.71
N SER A 142 10.98 4.33 -6.76
CA SER A 142 11.38 2.97 -7.13
C SER A 142 12.84 2.90 -7.53
N SER A 143 13.55 1.89 -7.03
CA SER A 143 14.97 1.70 -7.32
C SER A 143 15.32 0.24 -7.51
N PHE A 144 16.35 -0.03 -8.31
CA PHE A 144 16.85 -1.38 -8.51
C PHE A 144 18.09 -1.63 -7.67
N ILE A 145 18.07 -2.69 -6.87
CA ILE A 145 19.17 -3.13 -6.02
C ILE A 145 19.80 -4.39 -6.62
N ASP A 146 21.11 -4.37 -6.83
CA ASP A 146 21.86 -5.57 -7.18
C ASP A 146 22.01 -6.46 -5.93
N LEU A 147 21.47 -7.68 -6.00
CA LEU A 147 21.58 -8.68 -4.92
C LEU A 147 22.70 -9.70 -5.19
N GLY A 148 23.50 -9.49 -6.24
CA GLY A 148 24.64 -10.31 -6.60
C GLY A 148 24.29 -11.60 -7.35
N LEU A 149 25.23 -12.55 -7.34
CA LEU A 149 25.10 -13.81 -8.06
C LEU A 149 24.47 -14.90 -7.19
N ILE A 150 23.49 -15.59 -7.76
CA ILE A 150 22.93 -16.83 -7.21
C ILE A 150 23.19 -18.01 -8.14
N THR A 151 23.21 -19.22 -7.58
CA THR A 151 23.35 -20.45 -8.36
C THR A 151 21.97 -21.06 -8.65
N GLN A 152 21.65 -21.25 -9.92
CA GLN A 152 20.43 -21.94 -10.34
C GLN A 152 20.76 -23.29 -10.98
N ARG A 153 20.02 -24.35 -10.61
CA ARG A 153 20.11 -25.65 -11.30
C ARG A 153 19.24 -25.62 -12.55
N VAL A 154 19.84 -25.90 -13.69
CA VAL A 154 19.13 -25.99 -14.98
C VAL A 154 19.48 -27.32 -15.63
N LYS A 155 18.47 -27.97 -16.21
CA LYS A 155 18.65 -29.21 -16.95
C LYS A 155 19.17 -28.87 -18.35
N LYS A 156 20.39 -29.28 -18.66
CA LYS A 156 20.99 -29.19 -20.01
C LYS A 156 21.35 -30.59 -20.47
N ASN A 157 20.85 -31.00 -21.64
CA ASN A 157 21.10 -32.31 -22.24
C ASN A 157 20.89 -33.47 -21.23
N GLY A 158 19.77 -33.43 -20.51
CA GLY A 158 19.41 -34.48 -19.53
C GLY A 158 20.12 -34.39 -18.17
N LYS A 159 21.22 -33.63 -18.05
CA LYS A 159 21.99 -33.48 -16.81
C LYS A 159 21.69 -32.17 -16.09
N TRP A 160 21.67 -32.21 -14.76
CA TRP A 160 21.54 -31.01 -13.93
C TRP A 160 22.89 -30.29 -13.84
N VAL A 161 22.92 -29.04 -14.29
CA VAL A 161 24.10 -28.19 -14.23
C VAL A 161 23.77 -26.95 -13.38
N LYS A 162 24.72 -26.55 -12.53
CA LYS A 162 24.65 -25.31 -11.76
C LYS A 162 25.17 -24.16 -12.62
N ILE A 163 24.36 -23.12 -12.83
CA ILE A 163 24.77 -21.92 -13.56
C ILE A 163 24.60 -20.68 -12.69
N PRO A 164 25.57 -19.74 -12.70
CA PRO A 164 25.41 -18.46 -12.02
C PRO A 164 24.36 -17.60 -12.73
N LYS A 165 23.59 -16.86 -11.94
CA LYS A 165 22.56 -15.91 -12.39
C LYS A 165 22.66 -14.65 -11.56
N ASN A 166 22.33 -13.51 -12.17
CA ASN A 166 22.22 -12.24 -11.46
C ASN A 166 20.85 -12.17 -10.79
N LYS A 167 20.82 -11.84 -9.51
CA LYS A 167 19.61 -11.58 -8.75
C LYS A 167 19.49 -10.08 -8.52
N VAL A 168 18.32 -9.53 -8.81
CA VAL A 168 18.04 -8.09 -8.68
C VAL A 168 16.73 -7.92 -7.92
N ALA A 169 16.67 -6.94 -7.04
CA ALA A 169 15.42 -6.49 -6.43
C ALA A 169 14.97 -5.17 -7.06
N LEU A 170 13.69 -5.08 -7.40
CA LEU A 170 13.00 -3.80 -7.51
C LEU A 170 12.46 -3.46 -6.13
N ASP A 171 12.91 -2.34 -5.58
CA ASP A 171 12.47 -1.80 -4.30
C ASP A 171 11.54 -0.62 -4.58
N ILE A 172 10.30 -0.70 -4.09
CA ILE A 172 9.24 0.28 -4.30
C ILE A 172 8.84 0.79 -2.93
N GLU A 173 8.85 2.11 -2.76
CA GLU A 173 8.35 2.78 -1.56
C GLU A 173 7.23 3.73 -1.95
N VAL A 174 6.15 3.72 -1.18
CA VAL A 174 5.00 4.63 -1.34
C VAL A 174 4.79 5.33 0.00
N GLN A 175 4.63 6.64 -0.05
CA GLN A 175 4.36 7.46 1.13
C GLN A 175 3.02 8.18 0.96
N ALA A 176 2.14 8.06 1.96
CA ALA A 176 0.84 8.71 1.98
C ALA A 176 0.65 9.46 3.31
N GLY A 177 0.48 10.78 3.24
CA GLY A 177 0.24 11.64 4.40
C GLY A 177 -1.23 11.98 4.55
N TRP A 178 -1.85 11.52 5.64
CA TRP A 178 -3.27 11.72 5.93
C TRP A 178 -3.46 12.70 7.10
N ARG A 179 -4.55 13.47 7.03
CA ARG A 179 -5.01 14.32 8.12
C ARG A 179 -6.51 14.21 8.28
N VAL A 180 -6.97 14.09 9.53
CA VAL A 180 -8.39 13.95 9.88
C VAL A 180 -8.85 15.15 10.71
N TYR A 181 -9.86 15.85 10.21
CA TYR A 181 -10.43 17.04 10.84
C TYR A 181 -11.81 16.73 11.41
N ASP A 182 -11.99 16.97 12.70
CA ASP A 182 -13.29 16.96 13.38
C ASP A 182 -13.94 18.34 13.23
N ILE A 183 -15.07 18.37 12.52
CA ILE A 183 -15.73 19.62 12.12
C ILE A 183 -16.42 20.28 13.32
N LEU A 184 -17.07 19.48 14.16
CA LEU A 184 -17.82 19.97 15.33
C LEU A 184 -16.87 20.66 16.32
N ASN A 185 -15.76 19.99 16.66
CA ASN A 185 -14.82 20.47 17.66
C ASN A 185 -13.70 21.35 17.08
N GLN A 186 -13.65 21.53 15.75
CA GLN A 186 -12.60 22.27 15.05
C GLN A 186 -11.20 21.87 15.51
N LYS A 187 -10.93 20.56 15.48
CA LYS A 187 -9.62 19.99 15.84
C LYS A 187 -9.15 18.98 14.80
N ILE A 188 -7.84 18.84 14.67
CA ILE A 188 -7.23 17.71 13.97
C ILE A 188 -7.17 16.56 14.96
N ILE A 189 -7.82 15.44 14.63
CA ILE A 189 -7.84 14.26 15.49
C ILE A 189 -6.77 13.23 15.10
N ASP A 190 -6.26 13.33 13.88
CA ASP A 190 -5.11 12.55 13.44
C ASP A 190 -4.33 13.26 12.32
N GLU A 191 -3.01 13.09 12.33
CA GLU A 191 -2.08 13.51 11.28
C GLU A 191 -0.92 12.52 11.26
N LYS A 192 -0.88 11.68 10.21
CA LYS A 192 0.11 10.61 10.11
C LYS A 192 0.58 10.39 8.69
N ARG A 193 1.85 10.04 8.56
CA ARG A 193 2.44 9.54 7.32
C ARG A 193 2.55 8.02 7.40
N PHE A 194 2.05 7.36 6.37
CA PHE A 194 2.21 5.94 6.16
C PHE A 194 3.25 5.73 5.07
N ILE A 195 4.18 4.81 5.34
CA ILE A 195 5.21 4.41 4.39
C ILE A 195 5.02 2.92 4.18
N ASP A 196 4.77 2.54 2.94
CA ASP A 196 4.69 1.15 2.53
C ASP A 196 5.82 0.84 1.56
N ARG A 197 6.42 -0.34 1.70
CA ARG A 197 7.59 -0.73 0.94
C ARG A 197 7.52 -2.18 0.51
N LYS A 198 7.77 -2.42 -0.77
CA LYS A 198 7.79 -3.76 -1.35
C LYS A 198 9.02 -4.00 -2.17
N LYS A 199 9.59 -5.18 -1.94
CA LYS A 199 10.71 -5.70 -2.70
C LYS A 199 10.26 -6.83 -3.61
N ILE A 200 10.52 -6.69 -4.90
CA ILE A 200 10.22 -7.70 -5.92
C ILE A 200 11.53 -8.20 -6.50
N GLU A 201 11.87 -9.45 -6.20
CA GLU A 201 13.11 -10.06 -6.66
C GLU A 201 12.92 -10.74 -8.03
N SER A 202 13.92 -10.61 -8.90
CA SER A 202 14.00 -11.30 -10.18
C SER A 202 15.40 -11.85 -10.43
N VAL A 203 15.47 -12.82 -11.35
CA VAL A 203 16.70 -13.54 -11.68
C VAL A 203 16.91 -13.56 -13.18
N GLY A 204 18.12 -13.20 -13.62
CA GLY A 204 18.48 -13.07 -15.03
C GLY A 204 19.85 -13.63 -15.37
N ASN A 205 20.13 -13.78 -16.67
CA ASN A 205 21.46 -14.15 -17.16
C ASN A 205 22.48 -13.04 -16.93
N SER A 206 22.02 -11.79 -16.94
CA SER A 206 22.77 -10.57 -16.66
C SER A 206 21.93 -9.66 -15.76
N PHE A 207 22.54 -8.66 -15.14
CA PHE A 207 21.85 -7.63 -14.36
C PHE A 207 20.72 -6.96 -15.17
N LEU A 208 20.98 -6.56 -16.42
CA LEU A 208 19.96 -5.99 -17.32
C LEU A 208 18.83 -6.98 -17.65
N SER A 209 19.16 -8.26 -17.84
CA SER A 209 18.16 -9.31 -18.07
C SER A 209 17.27 -9.54 -16.84
N ALA A 210 17.80 -9.40 -15.63
CA ALA A 210 17.03 -9.48 -14.41
C ALA A 210 16.11 -8.24 -14.27
N LYS A 211 16.67 -7.04 -14.42
CA LYS A 211 15.91 -5.77 -14.43
C LYS A 211 14.70 -5.80 -15.36
N LYS A 212 14.87 -6.25 -16.61
CA LYS A 212 13.77 -6.36 -17.60
C LYS A 212 12.59 -7.22 -17.15
N LYS A 213 12.81 -8.22 -16.29
CA LYS A 213 11.73 -9.04 -15.74
C LYS A 213 10.92 -8.34 -14.65
N ASN A 214 11.47 -7.27 -14.07
CA ASN A 214 10.85 -6.43 -13.06
C ASN A 214 10.31 -5.09 -13.63
N TYR A 215 10.32 -4.89 -14.96
CA TYR A 215 9.96 -3.57 -15.53
C TYR A 215 8.48 -3.19 -15.25
N PRO A 216 8.17 -1.88 -15.07
CA PRO A 216 7.12 -1.44 -14.16
C PRO A 216 5.80 -1.00 -14.80
N LEU A 217 5.59 -1.17 -16.12
CA LEU A 217 4.40 -0.59 -16.77
C LEU A 217 3.05 -1.16 -16.30
N TYR A 218 3.05 -2.31 -15.64
CA TYR A 218 1.82 -2.97 -15.17
C TYR A 218 1.79 -3.26 -13.66
N ILE A 219 2.95 -3.21 -12.99
CA ILE A 219 3.06 -3.72 -11.60
C ILE A 219 2.71 -2.65 -10.57
N VAL A 220 3.04 -1.38 -10.80
CA VAL A 220 2.64 -0.30 -9.88
C VAL A 220 1.11 -0.16 -9.84
N LEU A 221 0.44 -0.22 -11.01
CA LEU A 221 -1.03 -0.20 -11.10
C LEU A 221 -1.71 -1.40 -10.43
N PHE A 222 -1.10 -2.59 -10.45
CA PHE A 222 -1.70 -3.81 -9.89
C PHE A 222 -1.39 -4.04 -8.41
N LEU A 223 -0.33 -3.46 -7.86
CA LEU A 223 0.10 -3.73 -6.49
C LEU A 223 -0.49 -2.79 -5.45
N MET A 224 -1.00 -1.61 -5.82
CA MET A 224 -1.65 -0.70 -4.86
C MET A 224 -2.83 -1.30 -4.08
N PRO A 225 -3.75 -2.08 -4.68
CA PRO A 225 -4.79 -2.73 -3.91
C PRO A 225 -4.26 -3.85 -2.98
N LEU A 226 -3.03 -4.35 -3.19
CA LEU A 226 -2.41 -5.35 -2.30
C LEU A 226 -1.77 -4.70 -1.05
N PHE A 227 -1.30 -3.46 -1.16
CA PHE A 227 -0.79 -2.67 -0.03
C PHE A 227 -1.90 -2.20 0.92
N SER A 228 -3.09 -1.95 0.38
CA SER A 228 -4.28 -1.62 1.17
C SER A 228 -4.92 -2.81 1.90
N GLN A 229 -4.65 -4.06 1.49
CA GLN A 229 -5.26 -5.23 2.12
C GLN A 229 -4.55 -5.68 3.41
N GLU A 230 -3.30 -5.28 3.63
CA GLU A 230 -2.58 -5.57 4.88
C GLU A 230 -2.75 -4.45 5.93
N ASN A 231 -3.15 -3.25 5.51
CA ASN A 231 -3.42 -2.13 6.41
C ASN A 231 -4.94 -1.99 6.62
N ASN A 232 -5.46 -2.58 7.69
CA ASN A 232 -6.75 -2.20 8.24
C ASN A 232 -6.63 -0.76 8.73
N PHE A 233 -7.02 0.19 7.88
CA PHE A 233 -6.97 1.63 8.18
C PHE A 233 -7.92 2.05 9.31
N ILE A 234 -8.79 1.14 9.77
CA ILE A 234 -9.82 1.34 10.80
C ILE A 234 -10.08 0.00 11.48
#